data_AF-A0A3P9NQS7-F1
#
_entry.id   AF-A0A3P9NQS7-F1
#
_cell.length_a   1.000
_cell.length_b   1.000
_cell.length_c   1.000
_cell.angle_alpha   90.00
_cell.angle_beta   90.00
_cell.angle_gamma   90.00
#
_symmetry.space_group_name_H-M   'P 1'
#
loop_
_entity.id
_entity.type
_entity.pdbx_description
1 polymer ?
#
loop_
_entity_poly.entity_id
_entity_poly.type
_entity_poly.pdbx_seq_one_letter_code
_entity_poly.pdbx_strand_id
1 'polypeptide(L)'
;MEANGNPTELLLDNIFYRLRDRLEHVLERMPLDLDFLDFICTQELVFLNALSCQVDVPPNILDALAHLHTLINIEKLSEEQQTAVVHFEQGPAGRQRMVISSDYLCSLLELHLPVPCIAKLLGISRRTVYRRMEESGLSVRASYTTMSDEDLDQCVRDIKSRQPHSGYRMVKALLQARGLRVQYHRVRASMHCVDTIGMASRMVQLRCIARRTYSVPGPQSLMHIDTNHKLIRYNIVIFGGIDGFSRKIMYLGTAQNNLASTTLAFFQNSVEEFGFPLRVRADQGVENVDVARLMFMIRGTGRSSFISGKSVHNQRIERLWRDLWTAVTSIYYDVLHHLEEEGYLNISNETHLFCCHYVFLPRLQEDLHTFRSGWDNHPLRTESNMTPNQLWVLGRTHHPIPEPHSALTEGVQIPEIEWEDSGLPLQEQSNVTVPNLNVQLTDEQMAALRNAVNPKGTSLSFGCDIYIAAVLFCEQFFTL
;
A
#
# COMPACT_ATOMS: atom_id res chain seq x y z
N MET A 1 7.42 64.35 -10.79
CA MET A 1 6.84 63.78 -9.56
C MET A 1 7.49 62.43 -9.36
N GLU A 2 8.28 62.38 -8.31
CA GLU A 2 9.25 61.34 -7.98
C GLU A 2 8.56 60.05 -7.52
N ALA A 3 9.04 58.92 -8.04
CA ALA A 3 9.08 57.65 -7.35
C ALA A 3 10.18 56.80 -8.00
N ASN A 4 11.41 57.31 -8.00
CA ASN A 4 12.59 56.52 -8.33
C ASN A 4 12.95 55.74 -7.05
N GLY A 5 12.08 54.80 -6.66
CA GLY A 5 12.32 53.91 -5.53
C GLY A 5 13.49 52.99 -5.87
N ASN A 6 14.47 52.92 -4.98
CA ASN A 6 15.62 52.05 -5.15
C ASN A 6 15.12 50.61 -5.38
N PRO A 7 15.44 49.93 -6.49
CA PRO A 7 14.92 48.60 -6.80
C PRO A 7 15.21 47.58 -5.68
N THR A 8 16.26 47.82 -4.89
CA THR A 8 16.61 47.03 -3.70
C THR A 8 15.64 47.24 -2.53
N GLU A 9 15.10 48.44 -2.34
CA GLU A 9 14.12 48.74 -1.29
C GLU A 9 12.75 48.13 -1.62
N LEU A 10 12.30 48.24 -2.87
CA LEU A 10 11.07 47.57 -3.33
C LEU A 10 11.15 46.05 -3.23
N LEU A 11 12.33 45.47 -3.41
CA LEU A 11 12.56 44.04 -3.22
C LEU A 11 12.46 43.65 -1.73
N LEU A 12 13.07 44.43 -0.84
CA LEU A 12 12.98 44.24 0.62
C LEU A 12 11.54 44.31 1.13
N ASP A 13 10.77 45.30 0.69
CA ASP A 13 9.38 45.46 1.11
C ASP A 13 8.51 44.27 0.71
N ASN A 14 8.70 43.74 -0.49
CA ASN A 14 7.98 42.54 -0.95
C ASN A 14 8.40 41.29 -0.16
N ILE A 15 9.68 41.16 0.20
CA ILE A 15 10.20 40.05 0.99
C ILE A 15 9.60 40.09 2.41
N PHE A 16 9.59 41.26 3.05
CA PHE A 16 9.02 41.39 4.40
C PHE A 16 7.50 41.27 4.42
N TYR A 17 6.80 41.76 3.39
CA TYR A 17 5.37 41.53 3.23
C TYR A 17 5.07 40.03 3.15
N ARG A 18 5.81 39.29 2.33
CA ARG A 18 5.68 37.83 2.20
C ARG A 18 6.00 37.11 3.52
N LEU A 19 7.05 37.52 4.24
CA LEU A 19 7.39 36.94 5.55
C LEU A 19 6.25 37.13 6.54
N ARG A 20 5.72 38.36 6.64
CA ARG A 20 4.64 38.70 7.56
C ARG A 20 3.36 37.93 7.23
N ASP A 21 2.93 37.94 5.98
CA ASP A 21 1.72 37.25 5.50
C ASP A 21 1.76 35.74 5.83
N ARG A 22 2.91 35.10 5.61
CA ARG A 22 3.08 33.68 5.92
C ARG A 22 3.06 33.39 7.43
N LEU A 23 3.60 34.27 8.27
CA LEU A 23 3.57 34.10 9.72
C LEU A 23 2.17 34.40 10.29
N GLU A 24 1.50 35.44 9.80
CA GLU A 24 0.11 35.77 10.18
C GLU A 24 -0.83 34.61 9.85
N HIS A 25 -0.72 34.01 8.66
CA HIS A 25 -1.51 32.84 8.26
C HIS A 25 -1.30 31.61 9.15
N VAL A 26 -0.10 31.44 9.73
CA VAL A 26 0.17 30.37 10.69
C VAL A 26 -0.48 30.68 12.04
N LEU A 27 -0.40 31.93 12.49
CA LEU A 27 -0.95 32.38 13.77
C LEU A 27 -2.49 32.43 13.79
N GLU A 28 -3.14 32.53 12.63
CA GLU A 28 -4.60 32.45 12.51
C GLU A 28 -5.17 31.05 12.76
N ARG A 29 -4.32 30.01 12.78
CA ARG A 29 -4.72 28.62 13.01
C ARG A 29 -4.42 28.21 14.45
N MET A 30 -5.46 27.99 15.25
CA MET A 30 -5.35 27.44 16.60
C MET A 30 -6.00 26.04 16.67
N PRO A 31 -5.33 25.03 17.27
CA PRO A 31 -4.00 25.09 17.89
C PRO A 31 -2.87 25.32 16.87
N LEU A 32 -1.77 25.91 17.34
CA LEU A 32 -0.62 26.27 16.50
C LEU A 32 0.04 25.02 15.92
N ASP A 33 0.13 24.94 14.60
CA ASP A 33 0.84 23.85 13.91
C ASP A 33 2.36 24.09 13.98
N LEU A 34 3.02 23.51 14.99
CA LEU A 34 4.44 23.70 15.25
C LEU A 34 5.33 23.14 14.13
N ASP A 35 4.90 22.11 13.42
CA ASP A 35 5.65 21.56 12.28
C ASP A 35 5.62 22.49 11.09
N PHE A 36 4.45 23.04 10.79
CA PHE A 36 4.29 24.03 9.74
C PHE A 36 5.00 25.33 10.09
N LEU A 37 4.89 25.81 11.33
CA LEU A 37 5.59 27.00 11.78
C LEU A 37 7.11 26.85 11.72
N ASP A 38 7.65 25.70 12.15
CA ASP A 38 9.07 25.35 12.04
C ASP A 38 9.52 25.39 10.58
N PHE A 39 8.78 24.73 9.69
CA PHE A 39 9.06 24.72 8.26
C PHE A 39 9.10 26.14 7.66
N ILE A 40 8.13 26.99 7.98
CA ILE A 40 8.09 28.38 7.51
C ILE A 40 9.29 29.15 8.06
N CYS A 41 9.57 29.06 9.37
CA CYS A 41 10.70 29.75 10.00
C CYS A 41 12.05 29.33 9.40
N THR A 42 12.29 28.02 9.20
CA THR A 42 13.53 27.52 8.59
C THR A 42 13.67 27.99 7.14
N GLN A 43 12.59 27.92 6.34
CA GLN A 43 12.62 28.36 4.95
C GLN A 43 12.93 29.85 4.82
N GLU A 44 12.29 30.70 5.63
CA GLU A 44 12.51 32.15 5.58
C GLU A 44 13.89 32.53 6.12
N LEU A 45 14.38 31.85 7.16
CA LEU A 45 15.74 32.06 7.67
C LEU A 45 16.81 31.69 6.62
N VAL A 46 16.63 30.58 5.89
CA VAL A 46 17.54 30.18 4.80
C VAL A 46 17.46 31.17 3.63
N PHE A 47 16.25 31.59 3.26
CA PHE A 47 16.03 32.54 2.18
C PHE A 47 16.64 33.92 2.47
N LEU A 48 16.41 34.47 3.66
CA LEU A 48 16.96 35.77 4.07
C LEU A 48 18.48 35.74 4.23
N ASN A 49 19.05 34.64 4.75
CA ASN A 49 20.52 34.47 4.81
C ASN A 49 21.15 34.31 3.42
N ALA A 50 20.47 33.69 2.46
CA ALA A 50 20.97 33.61 1.09
C ALA A 50 20.94 34.99 0.39
N LEU A 51 19.95 35.82 0.73
CA LEU A 51 19.78 37.17 0.19
C LEU A 51 20.64 38.23 0.88
N SER A 52 21.14 37.98 2.09
CA SER A 52 21.99 38.92 2.84
C SER A 52 23.29 39.26 2.10
N CYS A 53 23.70 38.44 1.11
CA CYS A 53 24.83 38.73 0.23
C CYS A 53 24.52 39.78 -0.85
N GLN A 54 23.24 40.06 -1.14
CA GLN A 54 22.79 40.91 -2.24
C GLN A 54 21.97 42.11 -1.75
N VAL A 55 21.40 42.02 -0.56
CA VAL A 55 20.47 42.98 0.02
C VAL A 55 20.74 43.09 1.52
N ASP A 56 20.78 44.31 2.06
CA ASP A 56 21.03 44.54 3.49
C ASP A 56 19.78 44.19 4.31
N VAL A 57 19.74 42.97 4.85
CA VAL A 57 18.65 42.48 5.71
C VAL A 57 18.95 42.86 7.16
N PRO A 58 18.02 43.56 7.86
CA PRO A 58 18.24 43.96 9.24
C PRO A 58 18.53 42.74 10.16
N PRO A 59 19.64 42.76 10.93
CA PRO A 59 20.08 41.61 11.72
C PRO A 59 19.08 41.24 12.83
N ASN A 60 18.33 42.20 13.35
CA ASN A 60 17.27 41.98 14.33
C ASN A 60 16.15 41.06 13.82
N ILE A 61 15.85 41.05 12.51
CA ILE A 61 14.84 40.16 11.93
C ILE A 61 15.38 38.73 11.85
N LEU A 62 16.64 38.56 11.44
CA LEU A 62 17.31 37.26 11.40
C LEU A 62 17.44 36.67 12.81
N ASP A 63 17.82 37.48 13.79
CA ASP A 63 17.92 37.08 15.19
C ASP A 63 16.57 36.66 15.77
N ALA A 64 15.49 37.40 15.45
CA ALA A 64 14.14 37.06 15.89
C ALA A 64 13.65 35.73 15.29
N LEU A 65 13.92 35.47 14.01
CA LEU A 65 13.57 34.21 13.36
C LEU A 65 14.39 33.03 13.90
N ALA A 66 15.68 33.24 14.15
CA ALA A 66 16.55 32.22 14.76
C ALA A 66 16.10 31.89 16.20
N HIS A 67 15.67 32.90 16.97
CA HIS A 67 15.11 32.71 18.30
C HIS A 67 13.77 31.94 18.22
N LEU A 68 12.86 32.35 17.34
CA LEU A 68 11.58 31.66 17.13
C LEU A 68 11.79 30.19 16.75
N HIS A 69 12.70 29.90 15.82
CA HIS A 69 13.09 28.53 15.46
C HIS A 69 13.63 27.74 16.68
N THR A 70 14.41 28.39 17.56
CA THR A 70 14.91 27.75 18.79
C THR A 70 13.77 27.42 19.75
N LEU A 71 12.81 28.34 19.94
CA LEU A 71 11.64 28.12 20.80
C LEU A 71 10.74 27.01 20.26
N ILE A 72 10.52 26.97 18.94
CA ILE A 72 9.74 25.91 18.29
C ILE A 72 10.41 24.55 18.50
N ASN A 73 11.74 24.47 18.36
CA ASN A 73 12.46 23.23 18.61
C ASN A 73 12.42 22.80 20.09
N ILE A 74 12.47 23.74 21.02
CA ILE A 74 12.30 23.44 22.46
C ILE A 74 10.90 22.89 22.73
N GLU A 75 9.86 23.51 22.15
CA GLU A 75 8.48 23.07 22.33
C GLU A 75 8.22 21.73 21.63
N LYS A 76 8.74 21.51 20.43
CA LYS A 76 8.70 20.21 19.73
C LYS A 76 9.36 19.10 20.55
N LEU A 77 10.52 19.38 21.16
CA LEU A 77 11.19 18.43 22.06
C LEU A 77 10.38 18.17 23.35
N SER A 78 9.56 19.13 23.77
CA SER A 78 8.61 19.01 24.89
C SER A 78 7.36 18.20 24.49
N GLU A 79 6.82 18.39 23.29
CA GLU A 79 5.71 17.59 22.72
C GLU A 79 6.13 16.15 22.41
N GLU A 80 7.36 15.92 21.93
CA GLU A 80 7.93 14.58 21.76
C GLU A 80 8.07 13.82 23.10
N GLN A 81 8.08 14.52 24.23
CA GLN A 81 8.06 13.92 25.58
C GLN A 81 6.66 13.61 26.11
N GLN A 82 5.57 13.99 25.40
CA GLN A 82 4.20 13.74 25.82
C GLN A 82 3.43 12.78 24.88
N THR A 83 3.80 11.50 24.95
CA THR A 83 2.80 10.43 25.01
C THR A 83 3.35 9.32 25.87
N ALA A 84 3.33 9.52 27.19
CA ALA A 84 3.68 8.47 28.14
C ALA A 84 2.61 7.37 28.11
N VAL A 85 2.70 6.45 27.15
CA VAL A 85 1.88 5.22 27.06
C VAL A 85 1.97 4.38 28.34
N VAL A 86 3.05 4.57 29.10
CA VAL A 86 3.26 4.01 30.43
C VAL A 86 3.22 5.13 31.47
N HIS A 87 2.15 5.16 32.27
CA HIS A 87 2.03 6.08 33.39
C HIS A 87 2.63 5.47 34.66
N PHE A 88 3.11 6.31 35.58
CA PHE A 88 3.64 5.85 36.86
C PHE A 88 2.70 6.27 37.99
N GLU A 89 2.07 5.31 38.65
CA GLU A 89 1.29 5.53 39.86
C GLU A 89 2.18 5.42 41.11
N GLN A 90 2.06 6.40 42.01
CA GLN A 90 2.77 6.40 43.28
C GLN A 90 1.89 5.71 44.34
N GLY A 91 2.39 4.59 44.88
CA GLY A 91 1.74 3.89 45.99
C GLY A 91 2.17 4.42 47.36
N PRO A 92 1.50 3.97 48.45
CA PRO A 92 1.79 4.42 49.81
C PRO A 92 3.22 4.08 50.30
N ALA A 93 3.89 3.09 49.69
CA ALA A 93 5.32 2.84 49.85
C ALA A 93 5.88 2.02 48.66
N GLY A 94 7.17 2.17 48.35
CA GLY A 94 7.89 1.32 47.39
C GLY A 94 8.01 1.88 45.96
N ARG A 95 8.43 1.01 45.03
CA ARG A 95 8.68 1.36 43.61
C ARG A 95 7.38 1.73 42.89
N GLN A 96 7.41 2.83 42.14
CA GLN A 96 6.27 3.31 41.34
C GLN A 96 5.71 2.24 40.39
N ARG A 97 4.38 2.21 40.28
CA ARG A 97 3.63 1.23 39.49
C ARG A 97 3.50 1.73 38.05
N MET A 98 4.11 1.01 37.10
CA MET A 98 4.03 1.27 35.65
C MET A 98 2.67 0.85 35.06
N VAL A 99 1.71 1.75 34.98
CA VAL A 99 0.35 1.58 34.45
C VAL A 99 0.36 1.63 32.93
N ILE A 100 -0.39 0.71 32.33
CA ILE A 100 -0.60 0.61 30.89
C ILE A 100 -2.12 0.56 30.73
N SER A 101 -2.66 1.32 29.78
CA SER A 101 -4.09 1.21 29.43
C SER A 101 -4.41 -0.23 29.02
N SER A 102 -5.49 -0.78 29.59
CA SER A 102 -5.99 -2.11 29.21
C SER A 102 -6.35 -2.15 27.72
N ASP A 103 -7.00 -1.11 27.21
CA ASP A 103 -7.42 -1.01 25.81
C ASP A 103 -6.22 -0.97 24.87
N TYR A 104 -5.17 -0.23 25.25
CA TYR A 104 -3.93 -0.20 24.47
C TYR A 104 -3.19 -1.54 24.49
N LEU A 105 -3.19 -2.23 25.64
CA LEU A 105 -2.62 -3.56 25.72
C LEU A 105 -3.42 -4.58 24.89
N CYS A 106 -4.75 -4.45 24.85
CA CYS A 106 -5.63 -5.24 24.00
C CYS A 106 -5.33 -5.01 22.52
N SER A 107 -5.23 -3.76 22.08
CA SER A 107 -4.94 -3.44 20.68
C SER A 107 -3.58 -3.99 20.21
N LEU A 108 -2.54 -3.95 21.06
CA LEU A 108 -1.25 -4.57 20.76
C LEU A 108 -1.33 -6.11 20.63
N LEU A 109 -2.22 -6.75 21.40
CA LEU A 109 -2.47 -8.19 21.31
C LEU A 109 -3.28 -8.58 20.06
N GLU A 110 -4.22 -7.72 19.66
CA GLU A 110 -4.98 -7.81 18.40
C GLU A 110 -4.08 -7.65 17.16
N LEU A 111 -2.99 -6.88 17.27
CA LEU A 111 -1.92 -6.88 16.26
C LEU A 111 -1.11 -8.19 16.22
N HIS A 112 -1.46 -9.18 17.04
CA HIS A 112 -0.78 -10.48 17.13
C HIS A 112 0.71 -10.38 17.50
N LEU A 113 1.13 -9.31 18.18
CA LEU A 113 2.50 -9.12 18.60
C LEU A 113 2.86 -10.11 19.72
N PRO A 114 4.06 -10.73 19.68
CA PRO A 114 4.55 -11.51 20.81
C PRO A 114 4.72 -10.62 22.04
N VAL A 115 4.38 -11.12 23.24
CA VAL A 115 4.59 -10.39 24.50
C VAL A 115 6.03 -9.86 24.68
N PRO A 116 7.09 -10.59 24.29
CA PRO A 116 8.45 -10.03 24.30
C PRO A 116 8.63 -8.79 23.41
N CYS A 117 7.93 -8.72 22.28
CA CYS A 117 7.93 -7.57 21.38
C CYS A 117 7.17 -6.40 22.02
N ILE A 118 5.98 -6.65 22.57
CA ILE A 118 5.20 -5.65 23.32
C ILE A 118 6.02 -5.04 24.46
N ALA A 119 6.71 -5.88 25.24
CA ALA A 119 7.58 -5.43 26.32
C ALA A 119 8.70 -4.50 25.82
N LYS A 120 9.31 -4.83 24.67
CA LYS A 120 10.35 -4.01 24.04
C LYS A 120 9.79 -2.68 23.53
N LEU A 121 8.63 -2.70 22.87
CA LEU A 121 7.95 -1.50 22.35
C LEU A 121 7.60 -0.53 23.48
N LEU A 122 7.12 -1.05 24.61
CA LEU A 122 6.74 -0.27 25.78
C LEU A 122 7.92 0.12 26.69
N GLY A 123 9.14 -0.37 26.41
CA GLY A 123 10.30 -0.12 27.27
C GLY A 123 10.20 -0.73 28.68
N ILE A 124 9.41 -1.79 28.87
CA ILE A 124 9.16 -2.40 30.19
C ILE A 124 9.53 -3.90 30.23
N SER A 125 9.59 -4.46 31.44
CA SER A 125 9.88 -5.89 31.60
C SER A 125 8.72 -6.76 31.10
N ARG A 126 9.04 -7.93 30.52
CA ARG A 126 8.04 -8.96 30.15
C ARG A 126 7.12 -9.32 31.32
N ARG A 127 7.67 -9.35 32.54
CA ARG A 127 6.92 -9.66 33.77
C ARG A 127 5.86 -8.59 34.06
N THR A 128 6.17 -7.32 33.81
CA THR A 128 5.22 -6.22 33.95
C THR A 128 4.07 -6.39 32.97
N VAL A 129 4.36 -6.70 31.70
CA VAL A 129 3.31 -6.92 30.69
C VAL A 129 2.38 -8.07 31.09
N TYR A 130 2.94 -9.24 31.43
CA TYR A 130 2.11 -10.38 31.86
C TYR A 130 1.23 -10.07 33.08
N ARG A 131 1.77 -9.33 34.06
CA ARG A 131 0.99 -8.91 35.22
C ARG A 131 -0.17 -7.98 34.82
N ARG A 132 0.05 -7.04 33.90
CA ARG A 132 -1.02 -6.16 33.39
C ARG A 132 -2.07 -6.89 32.58
N MET A 133 -1.65 -7.90 31.81
CA MET A 133 -2.58 -8.78 31.12
C MET A 133 -3.48 -9.52 32.11
N GLU A 134 -2.90 -10.11 33.15
CA GLU A 134 -3.65 -10.83 34.19
C GLU A 134 -4.62 -9.91 34.95
N GLU A 135 -4.17 -8.72 35.37
CA GLU A 135 -5.00 -7.68 36.00
C GLU A 135 -6.20 -7.28 35.13
N SER A 136 -6.05 -7.34 33.80
CA SER A 136 -7.06 -6.94 32.81
C SER A 136 -7.82 -8.12 32.21
N GLY A 137 -7.61 -9.36 32.69
CA GLY A 137 -8.25 -10.56 32.15
C GLY A 137 -7.83 -10.96 30.72
N LEU A 138 -6.71 -10.43 30.22
CA LEU A 138 -6.22 -10.68 28.86
C LEU A 138 -5.37 -11.96 28.78
N SER A 139 -5.63 -12.80 27.78
CA SER A 139 -4.89 -14.05 27.59
C SER A 139 -4.49 -14.27 26.13
N VAL A 140 -3.18 -14.41 25.89
CA VAL A 140 -2.67 -14.82 24.57
C VAL A 140 -3.19 -16.20 24.20
N ARG A 141 -3.36 -17.09 25.17
CA ARG A 141 -3.83 -18.47 24.90
C ARG A 141 -5.27 -18.46 24.38
N ALA A 142 -6.11 -17.58 24.91
CA ALA A 142 -7.50 -17.43 24.49
C ALA A 142 -7.62 -16.88 23.05
N SER A 143 -6.58 -16.21 22.53
CA SER A 143 -6.58 -15.70 21.15
C SER A 143 -6.33 -16.77 20.09
N TYR A 144 -5.86 -17.97 20.45
CA TYR A 144 -5.67 -19.07 19.49
C TYR A 144 -7.00 -19.78 19.22
N THR A 145 -7.20 -20.21 17.98
CA THR A 145 -8.39 -21.00 17.62
C THR A 145 -8.36 -22.38 18.29
N THR A 146 -9.56 -22.88 18.61
CA THR A 146 -9.81 -24.21 19.20
C THR A 146 -10.05 -25.31 18.15
N MET A 147 -9.86 -25.03 16.86
CA MET A 147 -10.08 -26.00 15.78
C MET A 147 -9.29 -27.30 15.93
N SER A 148 -9.85 -28.39 15.41
CA SER A 148 -9.20 -29.71 15.33
C SER A 148 -8.03 -29.70 14.32
N ASP A 149 -7.19 -30.73 14.35
CA ASP A 149 -6.11 -30.88 13.37
C ASP A 149 -6.68 -31.28 11.99
N GLU A 150 -7.80 -32.01 11.96
CA GLU A 150 -8.50 -32.39 10.74
C GLU A 150 -9.10 -31.17 10.01
N ASP A 151 -9.71 -30.24 10.75
CA ASP A 151 -10.24 -28.98 10.21
C ASP A 151 -9.09 -28.09 9.70
N LEU A 152 -7.98 -28.07 10.43
CA LEU A 152 -6.77 -27.36 10.01
C LEU A 152 -6.23 -27.93 8.70
N ASP A 153 -6.16 -29.26 8.56
CA ASP A 153 -5.72 -29.91 7.33
C ASP A 153 -6.63 -29.59 6.15
N GLN A 154 -7.94 -29.50 6.36
CA GLN A 154 -8.89 -29.08 5.32
C GLN A 154 -8.65 -27.63 4.89
N CYS A 155 -8.41 -26.73 5.85
CA CYS A 155 -8.08 -25.33 5.56
C CYS A 155 -6.75 -25.21 4.79
N VAL A 156 -5.74 -25.98 5.19
CA VAL A 156 -4.44 -26.00 4.50
C VAL A 156 -4.58 -26.58 3.10
N ARG A 157 -5.35 -27.66 2.91
CA ARG A 157 -5.66 -28.21 1.58
C ARG A 157 -6.31 -27.19 0.65
N ASP A 158 -7.29 -26.45 1.15
CA ASP A 158 -7.96 -25.37 0.41
C ASP A 158 -7.01 -24.20 0.06
N ILE A 159 -6.11 -23.82 0.97
CA ILE A 159 -5.08 -22.81 0.67
C ILE A 159 -4.13 -23.32 -0.43
N LYS A 160 -3.71 -24.59 -0.33
CA LYS A 160 -2.73 -25.20 -1.23
C LYS A 160 -3.28 -25.48 -2.62
N SER A 161 -4.58 -25.76 -2.76
CA SER A 161 -5.20 -25.94 -4.08
C SER A 161 -5.17 -24.66 -4.91
N ARG A 162 -5.30 -23.49 -4.27
CA ARG A 162 -5.23 -22.18 -4.93
C ARG A 162 -3.81 -21.63 -5.04
N GLN A 163 -2.97 -21.90 -4.04
CA GLN A 163 -1.57 -21.46 -4.01
C GLN A 163 -0.61 -22.63 -3.76
N PRO A 164 -0.34 -23.46 -4.79
CA PRO A 164 0.48 -24.67 -4.67
C PRO A 164 1.92 -24.40 -4.25
N HIS A 165 2.45 -23.20 -4.45
CA HIS A 165 3.82 -22.85 -4.13
C HIS A 165 3.98 -22.16 -2.76
N SER A 166 2.88 -21.90 -2.06
CA SER A 166 2.92 -21.24 -0.75
C SER A 166 3.62 -22.08 0.32
N GLY A 167 4.57 -21.47 1.02
CA GLY A 167 5.30 -22.08 2.14
C GLY A 167 4.64 -21.78 3.50
N TYR A 168 5.16 -22.40 4.57
CA TYR A 168 4.57 -22.35 5.92
C TYR A 168 4.20 -20.95 6.42
N ARG A 169 5.03 -19.95 6.10
CA ARG A 169 4.81 -18.56 6.52
C ARG A 169 3.60 -17.94 5.82
N MET A 170 3.47 -18.17 4.52
CA MET A 170 2.34 -17.67 3.74
C MET A 170 1.07 -18.41 4.13
N VAL A 171 1.13 -19.74 4.30
CA VAL A 171 -0.02 -20.53 4.77
C VAL A 171 -0.50 -20.06 6.14
N LYS A 172 0.40 -19.86 7.10
CA LYS A 172 0.03 -19.30 8.41
C LYS A 172 -0.59 -17.90 8.28
N ALA A 173 -0.05 -17.05 7.41
CA ALA A 173 -0.54 -15.71 7.20
C ALA A 173 -1.95 -15.71 6.57
N LEU A 174 -2.22 -16.62 5.64
CA LEU A 174 -3.54 -16.82 5.05
C LEU A 174 -4.56 -17.37 6.06
N LEU A 175 -4.16 -18.30 6.92
CA LEU A 175 -4.99 -18.72 8.06
C LEU A 175 -5.31 -17.52 8.95
N GLN A 176 -4.32 -16.70 9.29
CA GLN A 176 -4.52 -15.49 10.10
C GLN A 176 -5.43 -14.48 9.41
N ALA A 177 -5.30 -14.29 8.09
CA ALA A 177 -6.19 -13.44 7.31
C ALA A 177 -7.65 -13.93 7.30
N ARG A 178 -7.87 -15.23 7.47
CA ARG A 178 -9.20 -15.84 7.70
C ARG A 178 -9.67 -15.75 9.16
N GLY A 179 -8.95 -15.01 10.02
CA GLY A 179 -9.23 -14.92 11.46
C GLY A 179 -8.75 -16.12 12.28
N LEU A 180 -8.00 -17.04 11.67
CA LEU A 180 -7.59 -18.30 12.31
C LEU A 180 -6.16 -18.17 12.86
N ARG A 181 -6.05 -17.80 14.13
CA ARG A 181 -4.75 -17.75 14.82
C ARG A 181 -4.32 -19.15 15.27
N VAL A 182 -3.45 -19.79 14.51
CA VAL A 182 -2.96 -21.15 14.77
C VAL A 182 -1.48 -21.16 15.22
N GLN A 183 -1.13 -22.08 16.12
CA GLN A 183 0.26 -22.29 16.54
C GLN A 183 1.13 -22.76 15.37
N TYR A 184 2.36 -22.24 15.27
CA TYR A 184 3.25 -22.55 14.14
C TYR A 184 3.56 -24.04 14.00
N HIS A 185 3.68 -24.77 15.11
CA HIS A 185 3.96 -26.21 15.08
C HIS A 185 2.80 -27.02 14.48
N ARG A 186 1.54 -26.61 14.71
CA ARG A 186 0.35 -27.24 14.11
C ARG A 186 0.28 -26.98 12.61
N VAL A 187 0.51 -25.73 12.18
CA VAL A 187 0.59 -25.39 10.74
C VAL A 187 1.69 -26.20 10.06
N ARG A 188 2.85 -26.37 10.71
CA ARG A 188 3.94 -27.19 10.19
C ARG A 188 3.54 -28.66 10.07
N ALA A 189 2.92 -29.23 11.09
CA ALA A 189 2.45 -30.62 11.08
C ALA A 189 1.43 -30.85 9.96
N SER A 190 0.43 -29.98 9.87
CA SER A 190 -0.59 -30.01 8.81
C SER A 190 0.02 -29.93 7.41
N MET A 191 0.98 -29.02 7.19
CA MET A 191 1.72 -28.95 5.92
C MET A 191 2.50 -30.23 5.60
N HIS A 192 3.07 -30.90 6.59
CA HIS A 192 3.72 -32.21 6.39
C HIS A 192 2.72 -33.31 6.03
N CYS A 193 1.46 -33.22 6.43
CA CYS A 193 0.42 -34.18 6.05
C CYS A 193 -0.13 -33.89 4.65
N VAL A 194 -0.30 -32.61 4.32
CA VAL A 194 -1.00 -32.15 3.11
C VAL A 194 -0.09 -31.93 1.90
N ASP A 195 1.15 -31.46 2.10
CA ASP A 195 2.02 -30.95 1.03
C ASP A 195 3.47 -31.45 1.15
N THR A 196 3.66 -32.76 1.33
CA THR A 196 5.00 -33.37 1.39
C THR A 196 5.82 -33.09 0.13
N ILE A 197 5.18 -33.21 -1.05
CA ILE A 197 5.83 -33.07 -2.37
C ILE A 197 6.19 -31.60 -2.64
N GLY A 198 5.27 -30.65 -2.43
CA GLY A 198 5.55 -29.23 -2.64
C GLY A 198 6.59 -28.68 -1.66
N MET A 199 6.72 -29.30 -0.48
CA MET A 199 7.83 -29.03 0.44
C MET A 199 9.18 -29.48 -0.10
N ALA A 200 9.27 -30.72 -0.61
CA ALA A 200 10.50 -31.25 -1.19
C ALA A 200 10.93 -30.46 -2.43
N SER A 201 9.98 -30.14 -3.32
CA SER A 201 10.22 -29.34 -4.53
C SER A 201 10.79 -27.96 -4.19
N ARG A 202 10.26 -27.29 -3.16
CA ARG A 202 10.77 -25.98 -2.69
C ARG A 202 12.19 -26.06 -2.15
N MET A 203 12.57 -27.15 -1.47
CA MET A 203 13.94 -27.30 -0.95
C MET A 203 14.97 -27.37 -2.08
N VAL A 204 14.63 -28.00 -3.20
CA VAL A 204 15.50 -28.11 -4.38
C VAL A 204 15.60 -26.79 -5.16
N GLN A 205 14.55 -25.96 -5.12
CA GLN A 205 14.47 -24.70 -5.88
C GLN A 205 14.98 -23.46 -5.13
N LEU A 206 15.52 -23.59 -3.91
CA LEU A 206 15.99 -22.45 -3.11
C LEU A 206 17.15 -21.71 -3.80
N ARG A 207 16.83 -20.62 -4.51
CA ARG A 207 17.83 -19.67 -5.00
C ARG A 207 18.15 -18.62 -3.94
N CYS A 208 19.44 -18.37 -3.72
CA CYS A 208 19.91 -17.27 -2.89
C CYS A 208 19.59 -15.93 -3.59
N ILE A 209 18.62 -15.20 -3.05
CA ILE A 209 18.29 -13.84 -3.52
C ILE A 209 19.26 -12.86 -2.84
N ALA A 210 20.06 -12.14 -3.64
CA ALA A 210 20.87 -11.03 -3.18
C ALA A 210 19.98 -9.93 -2.59
N ARG A 211 20.24 -9.55 -1.34
CA ARG A 211 19.42 -8.58 -0.60
C ARG A 211 20.06 -7.20 -0.71
N ARG A 212 19.28 -6.20 -1.10
CA ARG A 212 19.70 -4.79 -1.12
C ARG A 212 19.18 -4.10 0.13
N THR A 213 20.00 -3.21 0.69
CA THR A 213 19.58 -2.34 1.79
C THR A 213 18.66 -1.26 1.24
N TYR A 214 17.49 -1.12 1.84
CA TYR A 214 16.53 -0.07 1.50
C TYR A 214 15.89 0.41 2.80
N SER A 215 15.88 1.72 3.01
CA SER A 215 15.29 2.37 4.18
C SER A 215 14.56 3.65 3.78
N VAL A 216 13.45 3.93 4.47
CA VAL A 216 12.69 5.19 4.44
C VAL A 216 12.22 5.50 5.87
N PRO A 217 11.86 6.76 6.19
CA PRO A 217 11.60 7.17 7.58
C PRO A 217 10.45 6.42 8.27
N GLY A 218 9.34 6.18 7.57
CA GLY A 218 8.17 5.52 8.14
C GLY A 218 7.14 5.14 7.07
N PRO A 219 6.02 4.51 7.46
CA PRO A 219 4.89 4.28 6.58
C PRO A 219 4.44 5.57 5.89
N GLN A 220 3.87 5.46 4.68
CA GLN A 220 3.41 6.60 3.86
C GLN A 220 4.54 7.53 3.38
N SER A 221 5.79 7.37 3.81
CA SER A 221 6.89 8.27 3.43
C SER A 221 7.24 8.20 1.94
N LEU A 222 7.10 7.01 1.36
CA LEU A 222 7.32 6.74 -0.05
C LEU A 222 6.54 5.50 -0.47
N MET A 223 5.58 5.68 -1.37
CA MET A 223 4.85 4.59 -2.01
C MET A 223 5.49 4.25 -3.36
N HIS A 224 5.64 2.96 -3.64
CA HIS A 224 6.17 2.46 -4.92
C HIS A 224 5.00 1.92 -5.73
N ILE A 225 4.78 2.47 -6.93
CA ILE A 225 3.72 2.03 -7.84
C ILE A 225 4.32 1.56 -9.15
N ASP A 226 3.69 0.57 -9.78
CA ASP A 226 4.09 0.03 -11.08
C ASP A 226 2.96 -0.80 -11.70
N THR A 227 3.10 -1.10 -12.99
CA THR A 227 2.23 -2.03 -13.72
C THR A 227 3.01 -3.25 -14.18
N ASN A 228 2.39 -4.42 -14.07
CA ASN A 228 2.98 -5.69 -14.46
C ASN A 228 2.34 -6.18 -15.76
N HIS A 229 3.18 -6.33 -16.78
CA HIS A 229 2.78 -6.66 -18.15
C HIS A 229 2.98 -8.13 -18.50
N LYS A 230 3.12 -9.04 -17.53
CA LYS A 230 3.36 -10.47 -17.80
C LYS A 230 2.23 -11.16 -18.57
N LEU A 231 1.00 -10.65 -18.46
CA LEU A 231 -0.18 -11.17 -19.14
C LEU A 231 -0.67 -10.23 -20.27
N ILE A 232 0.16 -9.27 -20.70
CA ILE A 232 -0.24 -8.23 -21.66
C ILE A 232 -0.58 -8.79 -23.03
N ARG A 233 -0.06 -9.99 -23.38
CA ARG A 233 -0.41 -10.73 -24.61
C ARG A 233 -1.92 -11.03 -24.69
N TYR A 234 -2.56 -11.15 -23.53
CA TYR A 234 -4.00 -11.42 -23.40
C TYR A 234 -4.77 -10.18 -22.98
N ASN A 235 -4.21 -8.98 -23.15
CA ASN A 235 -4.82 -7.71 -22.73
C ASN A 235 -5.15 -7.64 -21.23
N ILE A 236 -4.35 -8.32 -20.39
CA ILE A 236 -4.51 -8.30 -18.93
C ILE A 236 -3.30 -7.60 -18.32
N VAL A 237 -3.56 -6.52 -17.56
CA VAL A 237 -2.54 -5.74 -16.85
C VAL A 237 -2.81 -5.83 -15.34
N ILE A 238 -1.75 -5.97 -14.54
CA ILE A 238 -1.85 -5.97 -13.08
C ILE A 238 -1.23 -4.67 -12.55
N PHE A 239 -1.99 -3.93 -11.76
CA PHE A 239 -1.59 -2.68 -11.12
C PHE A 239 -1.22 -2.94 -9.67
N GLY A 240 -0.11 -2.39 -9.21
CA GLY A 240 0.37 -2.60 -7.85
C GLY A 240 0.90 -1.34 -7.20
N GLY A 241 0.60 -1.18 -5.92
CA GLY A 241 1.13 -0.15 -5.05
C GLY A 241 1.59 -0.75 -3.73
N ILE A 242 2.81 -0.45 -3.31
CA ILE A 242 3.40 -0.99 -2.07
C ILE A 242 4.05 0.11 -1.24
N ASP A 243 3.80 0.08 0.07
CA ASP A 243 4.44 1.02 1.00
C ASP A 243 5.94 0.72 1.15
N GLY A 244 6.71 1.80 1.03
CA GLY A 244 8.16 1.79 1.08
C GLY A 244 8.72 1.45 2.45
N PHE A 245 7.99 1.54 3.55
CA PHE A 245 8.50 1.17 4.87
C PHE A 245 8.06 -0.24 5.26
N SER A 246 6.75 -0.40 5.41
CA SER A 246 6.06 -1.56 5.97
C SER A 246 6.02 -2.75 5.02
N ARG A 247 6.21 -2.54 3.71
CA ARG A 247 5.90 -3.52 2.65
C ARG A 247 4.43 -3.84 2.51
N LYS A 248 3.53 -3.09 3.15
CA LYS A 248 2.09 -3.31 3.03
C LYS A 248 1.66 -3.05 1.58
N ILE A 249 0.83 -3.94 1.04
CA ILE A 249 0.25 -3.74 -0.29
C ILE A 249 -0.92 -2.77 -0.15
N MET A 250 -0.73 -1.62 -0.78
CA MET A 250 -1.66 -0.50 -0.74
C MET A 250 -2.79 -0.72 -1.74
N TYR A 251 -2.46 -1.20 -2.93
CA TYR A 251 -3.43 -1.78 -3.86
C TYR A 251 -2.77 -2.86 -4.71
N LEU A 252 -3.58 -3.82 -5.15
CA LEU A 252 -3.20 -4.84 -6.10
C LEU A 252 -4.44 -5.28 -6.85
N GLY A 253 -4.50 -5.01 -8.14
CA GLY A 253 -5.67 -5.32 -8.95
C GLY A 253 -5.32 -5.50 -10.41
N THR A 254 -6.29 -5.95 -11.19
CA THR A 254 -6.11 -6.19 -12.62
C THR A 254 -7.16 -5.47 -13.45
N ALA A 255 -6.79 -5.07 -14.66
CA ALA A 255 -7.69 -4.46 -15.63
C ALA A 255 -7.32 -4.89 -17.06
N GLN A 256 -8.23 -4.59 -17.98
CA GLN A 256 -8.11 -4.89 -19.41
C GLN A 256 -7.41 -3.80 -20.22
N ASN A 257 -6.82 -2.79 -19.55
CA ASN A 257 -6.14 -1.67 -20.20
C ASN A 257 -4.98 -1.15 -19.32
N ASN A 258 -4.18 -0.22 -19.86
CA ASN A 258 -3.08 0.46 -19.15
C ASN A 258 -3.24 1.99 -19.14
N LEU A 259 -4.49 2.47 -19.00
CA LEU A 259 -4.79 3.91 -19.06
C LEU A 259 -4.35 4.63 -17.79
N ALA A 260 -3.97 5.90 -17.92
CA ALA A 260 -3.61 6.75 -16.78
C ALA A 260 -4.76 6.94 -15.79
N SER A 261 -6.00 7.00 -16.29
CA SER A 261 -7.22 7.03 -15.49
C SER A 261 -7.40 5.76 -14.65
N THR A 262 -7.10 4.59 -15.21
CA THR A 262 -7.16 3.31 -14.50
C THR A 262 -6.12 3.24 -13.37
N THR A 263 -4.88 3.65 -13.64
CA THR A 263 -3.84 3.76 -12.60
C THR A 263 -4.26 4.73 -11.50
N LEU A 264 -4.82 5.88 -11.88
CA LEU A 264 -5.32 6.87 -10.93
C LEU A 264 -6.43 6.29 -10.04
N ALA A 265 -7.39 5.55 -10.60
CA ALA A 265 -8.48 4.95 -9.85
C ALA A 265 -7.97 3.94 -8.80
N PHE A 266 -7.02 3.07 -9.16
CA PHE A 266 -6.38 2.18 -8.18
C PHE A 266 -5.66 2.95 -7.07
N PHE A 267 -4.97 4.03 -7.43
CA PHE A 267 -4.30 4.89 -6.47
C PHE A 267 -5.29 5.61 -5.54
N GLN A 268 -6.40 6.14 -6.07
CA GLN A 268 -7.45 6.81 -5.29
C GLN A 268 -8.09 5.88 -4.27
N ASN A 269 -8.50 4.67 -4.68
CA ASN A 269 -9.03 3.65 -3.76
C ASN A 269 -8.05 3.37 -2.60
N SER A 270 -6.76 3.33 -2.90
CA SER A 270 -5.73 3.17 -1.86
C SER A 270 -5.57 4.40 -0.96
N VAL A 271 -5.74 5.60 -1.49
CA VAL A 271 -5.67 6.84 -0.70
C VAL A 271 -6.89 6.95 0.22
N GLU A 272 -8.07 6.55 -0.23
CA GLU A 272 -9.27 6.47 0.61
C GLU A 272 -9.09 5.49 1.77
N GLU A 273 -8.46 4.33 1.51
CA GLU A 273 -8.23 3.31 2.54
C GLU A 273 -7.09 3.70 3.51
N PHE A 274 -6.01 4.33 3.01
CA PHE A 274 -4.75 4.46 3.77
C PHE A 274 -4.26 5.88 3.99
N GLY A 275 -4.91 6.90 3.41
CA GLY A 275 -4.44 8.28 3.38
C GLY A 275 -3.36 8.53 2.32
N PHE A 276 -3.07 9.81 2.06
CA PHE A 276 -2.10 10.20 1.04
C PHE A 276 -0.66 9.91 1.48
N PRO A 277 0.17 9.27 0.63
CA PRO A 277 1.60 9.22 0.90
C PRO A 277 2.23 10.62 0.81
N LEU A 278 3.41 10.80 1.42
CA LEU A 278 4.21 12.01 1.25
C LEU A 278 4.80 12.10 -0.16
N ARG A 279 5.21 10.94 -0.70
CA ARG A 279 5.83 10.82 -2.01
C ARG A 279 5.41 9.53 -2.70
N VAL A 280 5.30 9.57 -4.01
CA VAL A 280 5.10 8.40 -4.86
C VAL A 280 6.32 8.23 -5.76
N ARG A 281 6.77 6.99 -5.95
CA ARG A 281 7.76 6.61 -6.96
C ARG A 281 7.13 5.67 -7.96
N ALA A 282 7.35 5.98 -9.23
CA ALA A 282 6.97 5.12 -10.35
C ALA A 282 8.08 5.16 -11.41
N ASP A 283 7.92 4.28 -12.39
CA ASP A 283 8.76 4.29 -13.58
C ASP A 283 8.37 5.43 -14.52
N GLN A 284 9.18 5.64 -15.56
CA GLN A 284 8.83 6.56 -16.64
C GLN A 284 7.78 5.92 -17.53
N GLY A 285 6.50 6.21 -17.25
CA GLY A 285 5.37 5.67 -17.98
C GLY A 285 4.21 6.66 -18.04
N VAL A 286 3.51 6.68 -19.18
CA VAL A 286 2.36 7.55 -19.43
C VAL A 286 1.17 7.19 -18.55
N GLU A 287 1.09 5.92 -18.12
CA GLU A 287 0.07 5.41 -17.20
C GLU A 287 0.16 6.04 -15.81
N ASN A 288 1.27 6.67 -15.43
CA ASN A 288 1.45 7.28 -14.11
C ASN A 288 1.22 8.81 -14.11
N VAL A 289 0.93 9.42 -15.27
CA VAL A 289 0.84 10.88 -15.43
C VAL A 289 -0.23 11.50 -14.54
N ASP A 290 -1.40 10.87 -14.44
CA ASP A 290 -2.49 11.41 -13.64
C ASP A 290 -2.24 11.28 -12.13
N VAL A 291 -1.57 10.21 -11.68
CA VAL A 291 -1.10 10.10 -10.29
C VAL A 291 -0.07 11.18 -9.98
N ALA A 292 0.86 11.45 -10.90
CA ALA A 292 1.84 12.53 -10.73
C ALA A 292 1.16 13.90 -10.59
N ARG A 293 0.18 14.21 -11.45
CA ARG A 293 -0.62 15.44 -11.39
C ARG A 293 -1.34 15.57 -10.05
N LEU A 294 -2.02 14.53 -9.60
CA LEU A 294 -2.70 14.51 -8.31
C LEU A 294 -1.72 14.75 -7.15
N MET A 295 -0.58 14.07 -7.14
CA MET A 295 0.42 14.23 -6.08
C MET A 295 1.04 15.63 -6.04
N PHE A 296 1.25 16.28 -7.20
CA PHE A 296 1.70 17.67 -7.23
C PHE A 296 0.64 18.66 -6.75
N MET A 297 -0.64 18.38 -7.00
CA MET A 297 -1.75 19.19 -6.49
C MET A 297 -1.86 19.09 -4.97
N ILE A 298 -1.82 17.87 -4.44
CA ILE A 298 -2.08 17.59 -3.02
C ILE A 298 -0.86 17.87 -2.13
N ARG A 299 0.35 17.45 -2.57
CA ARG A 299 1.59 17.60 -1.79
C ARG A 299 2.46 18.76 -2.30
N GLY A 300 2.08 19.46 -3.36
CA GLY A 300 2.84 20.58 -3.93
C GLY A 300 4.03 20.16 -4.79
N THR A 301 4.65 21.13 -5.46
CA THR A 301 5.88 20.97 -6.27
C THR A 301 7.15 21.20 -5.42
N GLY A 302 8.33 20.87 -5.97
CA GLY A 302 9.63 21.18 -5.34
C GLY A 302 10.09 20.28 -4.18
N ARG A 303 9.28 19.29 -3.77
CA ARG A 303 9.60 18.35 -2.66
C ARG A 303 9.62 16.88 -3.07
N SER A 304 9.69 16.62 -4.37
CA SER A 304 9.68 15.26 -4.94
C SER A 304 8.43 14.46 -4.58
N SER A 305 7.26 15.11 -4.57
CA SER A 305 5.93 14.50 -4.33
C SER A 305 5.65 13.33 -5.27
N PHE A 306 6.16 13.41 -6.50
CA PHE A 306 6.26 12.30 -7.42
C PHE A 306 7.70 12.16 -7.93
N ILE A 307 8.23 10.95 -7.92
CA ILE A 307 9.58 10.60 -8.34
C ILE A 307 9.47 9.63 -9.51
N SER A 308 9.77 10.11 -10.71
CA SER A 308 9.94 9.26 -11.87
C SER A 308 11.41 8.87 -12.03
N GLY A 309 11.69 7.59 -12.27
CA GLY A 309 13.05 7.10 -12.45
C GLY A 309 13.10 5.74 -13.15
N LYS A 310 14.30 5.16 -13.28
CA LYS A 310 14.46 3.82 -13.85
C LYS A 310 13.87 2.74 -12.91
N SER A 311 13.30 1.69 -13.49
CA SER A 311 12.75 0.49 -12.79
C SER A 311 13.64 -0.07 -11.69
N VAL A 312 14.96 -0.04 -11.89
CA VAL A 312 15.96 -0.50 -10.90
C VAL A 312 15.89 0.26 -9.57
N HIS A 313 15.28 1.45 -9.53
CA HIS A 313 15.05 2.25 -8.33
C HIS A 313 13.68 1.98 -7.67
N ASN A 314 12.76 1.30 -8.35
CA ASN A 314 11.44 0.88 -7.88
C ASN A 314 11.52 -0.49 -7.17
N GLN A 315 12.52 -0.65 -6.30
CA GLN A 315 12.96 -1.96 -5.82
C GLN A 315 11.90 -2.74 -5.03
N ARG A 316 10.93 -2.04 -4.44
CA ARG A 316 9.94 -2.66 -3.54
C ARG A 316 8.81 -3.31 -4.33
N ILE A 317 8.30 -2.64 -5.35
CA ILE A 317 7.30 -3.24 -6.24
C ILE A 317 7.94 -4.33 -7.13
N GLU A 318 9.18 -4.15 -7.57
CA GLU A 318 9.94 -5.19 -8.30
C GLU A 318 10.19 -6.45 -7.47
N ARG A 319 10.32 -6.31 -6.14
CA ARG A 319 10.38 -7.47 -5.26
C ARG A 319 9.02 -8.15 -5.15
N LEU A 320 7.95 -7.35 -5.01
CA LEU A 320 6.57 -7.82 -4.96
C LEU A 320 6.24 -8.63 -6.22
N TRP A 321 6.59 -8.14 -7.41
CA TRP A 321 6.35 -8.83 -8.68
C TRP A 321 6.96 -10.22 -8.75
N ARG A 322 8.16 -10.41 -8.20
CA ARG A 322 8.78 -11.74 -8.13
C ARG A 322 8.02 -12.70 -7.24
N ASP A 323 7.50 -12.22 -6.11
CA ASP A 323 6.72 -13.06 -5.19
C ASP A 323 5.32 -13.33 -5.74
N LEU A 324 4.70 -12.33 -6.39
CA LEU A 324 3.42 -12.48 -7.06
C LEU A 324 3.50 -13.47 -8.23
N TRP A 325 4.58 -13.41 -9.02
CA TRP A 325 4.83 -14.36 -10.10
C TRP A 325 4.81 -15.79 -9.60
N THR A 326 5.60 -16.09 -8.56
CA THR A 326 5.70 -17.45 -7.99
C THR A 326 4.40 -17.92 -7.34
N ALA A 327 3.61 -17.02 -6.78
CA ALA A 327 2.42 -17.40 -6.01
C ALA A 327 1.13 -17.45 -6.83
N VAL A 328 1.01 -16.59 -7.85
CA VAL A 328 -0.25 -16.35 -8.57
C VAL A 328 -0.03 -16.29 -10.07
N THR A 329 0.73 -15.30 -10.56
CA THR A 329 0.71 -14.94 -12.00
C THR A 329 1.26 -16.03 -12.90
N SER A 330 2.20 -16.88 -12.44
CA SER A 330 2.73 -17.97 -13.27
C SER A 330 1.65 -18.99 -13.65
N ILE A 331 0.67 -19.24 -12.77
CA ILE A 331 -0.41 -20.20 -13.02
C ILE A 331 -1.26 -19.71 -14.21
N TYR A 332 -1.68 -18.44 -14.17
CA TYR A 332 -2.45 -17.82 -15.25
C TYR A 332 -1.64 -17.71 -16.54
N TYR A 333 -0.34 -17.40 -16.43
CA TYR A 333 0.55 -17.39 -17.58
C TYR A 333 0.58 -18.75 -18.26
N ASP A 334 0.83 -19.83 -17.52
CA ASP A 334 0.94 -21.19 -18.05
C ASP A 334 -0.40 -21.67 -18.65
N VAL A 335 -1.52 -21.38 -17.99
CA VAL A 335 -2.87 -21.71 -18.45
C VAL A 335 -3.21 -21.03 -19.79
N LEU A 336 -2.99 -19.72 -19.87
CA LEU A 336 -3.33 -18.95 -21.07
C LEU A 336 -2.43 -19.31 -22.26
N HIS A 337 -1.14 -19.56 -22.00
CA HIS A 337 -0.22 -20.05 -23.05
C HIS A 337 -0.63 -21.43 -23.53
N HIS A 338 -1.01 -22.33 -22.63
CA HIS A 338 -1.48 -23.66 -23.02
C HIS A 338 -2.75 -23.60 -23.87
N LEU A 339 -3.73 -22.77 -23.51
CA LEU A 339 -4.94 -22.57 -24.31
C LEU A 339 -4.63 -22.03 -25.70
N GLU A 340 -3.65 -21.14 -25.83
CA GLU A 340 -3.21 -20.59 -27.11
C GLU A 340 -2.45 -21.63 -27.96
N GLU A 341 -1.51 -22.37 -27.36
CA GLU A 341 -0.70 -23.39 -28.05
C GLU A 341 -1.54 -24.56 -28.58
N GLU A 342 -2.57 -24.98 -27.83
CA GLU A 342 -3.50 -26.03 -28.25
C GLU A 342 -4.62 -25.53 -29.18
N GLY A 343 -4.67 -24.23 -29.49
CA GLY A 343 -5.62 -23.63 -30.42
C GLY A 343 -7.01 -23.33 -29.84
N TYR A 344 -7.23 -23.47 -28.53
CA TYR A 344 -8.48 -23.10 -27.86
C TYR A 344 -8.64 -21.58 -27.66
N LEU A 345 -7.53 -20.84 -27.64
CA LEU A 345 -7.51 -19.37 -27.52
C LEU A 345 -6.83 -18.76 -28.74
N ASN A 346 -7.62 -18.09 -29.58
CA ASN A 346 -7.10 -17.27 -30.66
C ASN A 346 -7.14 -15.80 -30.22
N ILE A 347 -5.97 -15.20 -29.95
CA ILE A 347 -5.85 -13.79 -29.54
C ILE A 347 -6.33 -12.79 -30.61
N SER A 348 -6.44 -13.20 -31.86
CA SER A 348 -7.01 -12.38 -32.95
C SER A 348 -8.53 -12.51 -33.04
N ASN A 349 -9.15 -13.45 -32.31
CA ASN A 349 -10.59 -13.61 -32.23
C ASN A 349 -11.12 -12.83 -31.01
N GLU A 350 -11.85 -11.76 -31.27
CA GLU A 350 -12.41 -10.91 -30.22
C GLU A 350 -13.35 -11.68 -29.27
N THR A 351 -14.07 -12.69 -29.75
CA THR A 351 -14.96 -13.53 -28.91
C THR A 351 -14.15 -14.37 -27.93
N HIS A 352 -13.03 -14.95 -28.37
CA HIS A 352 -12.16 -15.73 -27.49
C HIS A 352 -11.53 -14.81 -26.43
N LEU A 353 -11.07 -13.63 -26.84
CA LEU A 353 -10.46 -12.67 -25.92
C LEU A 353 -11.48 -12.12 -24.91
N PHE A 354 -12.72 -11.86 -25.34
CA PHE A 354 -13.84 -11.53 -24.47
C PHE A 354 -14.10 -12.64 -23.44
N CYS A 355 -14.21 -13.90 -23.87
CA CYS A 355 -14.41 -15.04 -22.96
C CYS A 355 -13.23 -15.24 -22.01
N CYS A 356 -12.01 -15.00 -22.49
CA CYS A 356 -10.81 -15.00 -21.67
C CYS A 356 -10.90 -13.97 -20.54
N HIS A 357 -11.27 -12.73 -20.86
CA HIS A 357 -11.46 -11.68 -19.86
C HIS A 357 -12.59 -11.98 -18.90
N TYR A 358 -13.73 -12.42 -19.41
CA TYR A 358 -14.91 -12.81 -18.64
C TYR A 358 -14.58 -13.84 -17.55
N VAL A 359 -13.74 -14.84 -17.86
CA VAL A 359 -13.38 -15.91 -16.93
C VAL A 359 -12.17 -15.56 -16.08
N PHE A 360 -11.07 -15.12 -16.68
CA PHE A 360 -9.78 -15.04 -16.00
C PHE A 360 -9.56 -13.75 -15.21
N LEU A 361 -10.14 -12.60 -15.60
CA LEU A 361 -10.04 -11.38 -14.80
C LEU A 361 -10.65 -11.53 -13.39
N PRO A 362 -11.91 -11.99 -13.22
CA PRO A 362 -12.49 -12.12 -11.89
C PRO A 362 -11.81 -13.18 -11.02
N ARG A 363 -11.27 -14.24 -11.63
CA ARG A 363 -10.46 -15.26 -10.94
C ARG A 363 -9.13 -14.70 -10.47
N LEU A 364 -8.39 -14.06 -11.39
CA LEU A 364 -7.11 -13.44 -11.09
C LEU A 364 -7.30 -12.41 -9.97
N GLN A 365 -8.32 -11.55 -10.06
CA GLN A 365 -8.60 -10.56 -9.03
C GLN A 365 -8.84 -11.19 -7.65
N GLU A 366 -9.58 -12.31 -7.56
CA GLU A 366 -9.79 -13.03 -6.30
C GLU A 366 -8.50 -13.63 -5.72
N ASP A 367 -7.63 -14.17 -6.58
CA ASP A 367 -6.32 -14.68 -6.15
C ASP A 367 -5.37 -13.55 -5.75
N LEU A 368 -5.43 -12.39 -6.43
CA LEU A 368 -4.70 -11.18 -6.04
C LEU A 368 -5.16 -10.69 -4.66
N HIS A 369 -6.47 -10.69 -4.37
CA HIS A 369 -7.00 -10.37 -3.05
C HIS A 369 -6.50 -11.35 -1.99
N THR A 370 -6.59 -12.65 -2.26
CA THR A 370 -6.10 -13.69 -1.35
C THR A 370 -4.61 -13.52 -1.08
N PHE A 371 -3.81 -13.26 -2.13
CA PHE A 371 -2.39 -12.98 -2.00
C PHE A 371 -2.11 -11.73 -1.16
N ARG A 372 -2.82 -10.61 -1.39
CA ARG A 372 -2.71 -9.38 -0.60
C ARG A 372 -3.00 -9.64 0.88
N SER A 373 -4.07 -10.35 1.19
CA SER A 373 -4.45 -10.68 2.58
C SER A 373 -3.40 -11.56 3.27
N GLY A 374 -2.84 -12.54 2.58
CA GLY A 374 -1.73 -13.35 3.09
C GLY A 374 -0.44 -12.54 3.23
N TRP A 375 -0.14 -11.70 2.26
CA TRP A 375 1.04 -10.84 2.26
C TRP A 375 1.03 -9.87 3.44
N ASP A 376 -0.06 -9.16 3.69
CA ASP A 376 -0.07 -8.15 4.76
C ASP A 376 0.08 -8.75 6.18
N ASN A 377 -0.14 -10.07 6.31
CA ASN A 377 -0.01 -10.84 7.55
C ASN A 377 1.22 -11.75 7.61
N HIS A 378 2.10 -11.76 6.59
CA HIS A 378 3.25 -12.66 6.59
C HIS A 378 4.45 -12.05 7.35
N PRO A 379 5.16 -12.83 8.18
CA PRO A 379 6.29 -12.31 8.94
C PRO A 379 7.52 -12.07 8.04
N LEU A 380 8.06 -10.86 8.08
CA LEU A 380 9.25 -10.46 7.32
C LEU A 380 10.51 -10.76 8.13
N ARG A 381 11.38 -11.63 7.60
CA ARG A 381 12.58 -12.07 8.34
C ARG A 381 13.56 -10.93 8.61
N THR A 382 13.64 -9.95 7.71
CA THR A 382 14.53 -8.78 7.85
C THR A 382 14.01 -7.78 8.88
N GLU A 383 12.70 -7.81 9.17
CA GLU A 383 12.03 -6.87 10.05
C GLU A 383 11.67 -7.52 11.38
N SER A 384 12.61 -8.28 11.96
CA SER A 384 12.40 -9.00 13.24
C SER A 384 11.16 -9.92 13.26
N ASN A 385 10.76 -10.45 12.10
CA ASN A 385 9.54 -11.25 11.90
C ASN A 385 8.22 -10.50 12.13
N MET A 386 8.24 -9.17 12.08
CA MET A 386 7.00 -8.38 12.03
C MET A 386 6.31 -8.55 10.68
N THR A 387 4.99 -8.46 10.68
CA THR A 387 4.19 -8.44 9.45
C THR A 387 4.11 -7.04 8.86
N PRO A 388 3.77 -6.88 7.57
CA PRO A 388 3.51 -5.56 7.01
C PRO A 388 2.45 -4.77 7.78
N ASN A 389 1.36 -5.40 8.23
CA ASN A 389 0.35 -4.75 9.08
C ASN A 389 0.93 -4.25 10.41
N GLN A 390 1.79 -5.03 11.07
CA GLN A 390 2.44 -4.62 12.31
C GLN A 390 3.37 -3.42 12.08
N LEU A 391 4.18 -3.47 11.02
CA LEU A 391 5.08 -2.38 10.65
C LEU A 391 4.33 -1.11 10.28
N TRP A 392 3.19 -1.24 9.60
CA TRP A 392 2.31 -0.14 9.25
C TRP A 392 1.76 0.55 10.50
N VAL A 393 1.10 -0.20 11.39
CA VAL A 393 0.45 0.36 12.57
C VAL A 393 1.46 0.97 13.55
N LEU A 394 2.53 0.25 13.86
CA LEU A 394 3.58 0.75 14.76
C LEU A 394 4.33 1.93 14.13
N GLY A 395 4.65 1.84 12.83
CA GLY A 395 5.37 2.90 12.13
C GLY A 395 4.59 4.21 12.06
N ARG A 396 3.27 4.17 11.82
CA ARG A 396 2.44 5.38 11.84
C ARG A 396 2.33 6.02 13.23
N THR A 397 2.38 5.20 14.28
CA THR A 397 2.34 5.69 15.66
C THR A 397 3.63 6.42 16.01
N HIS A 398 4.78 5.91 15.55
CA HIS A 398 6.09 6.52 15.82
C HIS A 398 6.46 7.65 14.87
N HIS A 399 5.99 7.61 13.62
CA HIS A 399 6.30 8.56 12.57
C HIS A 399 5.03 8.92 11.80
N PRO A 400 4.09 9.67 12.41
CA PRO A 400 2.89 10.11 11.73
C PRO A 400 3.27 11.04 10.58
N ILE A 401 2.56 10.92 9.45
CA ILE A 401 2.69 11.85 8.33
C ILE A 401 1.50 12.79 8.36
N PRO A 402 1.70 14.12 8.28
CA PRO A 402 0.59 15.07 8.23
C PRO A 402 -0.33 14.77 7.06
N GLU A 403 -1.64 14.73 7.33
CA GLU A 403 -2.63 14.67 6.26
C GLU A 403 -2.60 15.97 5.44
N PRO A 404 -2.87 15.92 4.12
CA PRO A 404 -2.98 17.13 3.32
C PRO A 404 -4.06 18.07 3.86
N HIS A 405 -3.85 19.40 3.75
CA HIS A 405 -4.84 20.37 4.21
C HIS A 405 -6.22 20.19 3.54
N SER A 406 -7.29 20.15 4.35
CA SER A 406 -8.68 19.90 3.93
C SER A 406 -9.20 20.85 2.85
N ALA A 407 -8.73 22.10 2.82
CA ALA A 407 -9.14 23.09 1.82
C ALA A 407 -8.76 22.71 0.37
N LEU A 408 -7.75 21.85 0.17
CA LEU A 408 -7.37 21.32 -1.15
C LEU A 408 -8.12 20.03 -1.51
N THR A 409 -8.82 19.43 -0.54
CA THR A 409 -9.61 18.19 -0.70
C THR A 409 -11.11 18.50 -0.84
N GLU A 410 -11.60 19.58 -0.22
CA GLU A 410 -13.02 20.01 -0.27
C GLU A 410 -13.45 20.63 -1.61
N GLY A 411 -12.51 21.02 -2.49
CA GLY A 411 -12.78 21.62 -3.80
C GLY A 411 -12.47 20.75 -5.02
N VAL A 412 -11.90 19.55 -4.82
CA VAL A 412 -11.62 18.60 -5.91
C VAL A 412 -12.83 17.68 -6.02
N GLN A 413 -13.80 18.04 -6.86
CA GLN A 413 -14.73 17.04 -7.37
C GLN A 413 -13.92 16.07 -8.23
N ILE A 414 -13.48 14.98 -7.61
CA ILE A 414 -12.98 13.81 -8.31
C ILE A 414 -14.18 13.29 -9.10
N PRO A 415 -14.15 13.30 -10.44
CA PRO A 415 -15.30 12.86 -11.22
C PRO A 415 -15.64 11.41 -10.85
N GLU A 416 -16.88 11.14 -10.43
CA GLU A 416 -17.46 9.81 -10.55
C GLU A 416 -17.55 9.51 -12.06
N ILE A 417 -16.54 8.80 -12.58
CA ILE A 417 -16.56 8.39 -13.98
C ILE A 417 -17.48 7.18 -14.07
N GLU A 418 -18.66 7.37 -14.66
CA GLU A 418 -19.52 6.27 -15.10
C GLU A 418 -18.80 5.48 -16.21
N TRP A 419 -18.68 4.17 -16.01
CA TRP A 419 -17.70 3.29 -16.65
C TRP A 419 -18.10 2.82 -18.07
N GLU A 420 -19.24 3.25 -18.62
CA GLU A 420 -19.81 2.62 -19.82
C GLU A 420 -19.84 3.47 -21.11
N ASP A 421 -19.46 4.75 -21.12
CA ASP A 421 -19.67 5.58 -22.35
C ASP A 421 -18.65 6.69 -22.64
N SER A 422 -17.39 6.58 -22.22
CA SER A 422 -16.40 7.65 -22.49
C SER A 422 -15.73 7.53 -23.86
N GLY A 423 -16.51 7.77 -24.92
CA GLY A 423 -16.06 7.96 -26.30
C GLY A 423 -15.26 9.25 -26.52
N LEU A 424 -14.04 9.34 -25.97
CA LEU A 424 -13.12 10.46 -26.23
C LEU A 424 -11.90 10.05 -27.09
N PRO A 425 -11.36 10.97 -27.92
CA PRO A 425 -10.38 10.61 -28.94
C PRO A 425 -9.02 10.25 -28.34
N LEU A 426 -8.45 9.15 -28.84
CA LEU A 426 -7.09 8.69 -28.55
C LEU A 426 -6.06 9.73 -29.00
N GLN A 427 -5.37 10.36 -28.05
CA GLN A 427 -4.11 11.02 -28.35
C GLN A 427 -3.00 9.97 -28.27
N GLU A 428 -2.61 9.46 -29.45
CA GLU A 428 -1.46 8.58 -29.59
C GLU A 428 -0.19 9.31 -29.15
N GLN A 429 0.50 8.82 -28.10
CA GLN A 429 1.95 9.00 -27.96
C GLN A 429 2.58 8.09 -26.88
N SER A 430 3.38 7.14 -27.38
CA SER A 430 4.48 6.34 -26.78
C SER A 430 4.27 5.61 -25.44
N ASN A 431 3.69 4.40 -25.50
CA ASN A 431 4.09 3.11 -24.85
C ASN A 431 2.88 2.16 -24.75
N VAL A 432 3.11 0.88 -24.43
CA VAL A 432 2.21 -0.28 -24.61
C VAL A 432 0.71 0.03 -24.50
N THR A 433 0.06 0.18 -25.65
CA THR A 433 -1.39 0.35 -25.77
C THR A 433 -2.05 -1.02 -25.81
N VAL A 434 -2.97 -1.28 -24.89
CA VAL A 434 -3.79 -2.49 -24.89
C VAL A 434 -5.00 -2.24 -25.81
N PRO A 435 -5.25 -3.07 -26.84
CA PRO A 435 -6.41 -2.91 -27.71
C PRO A 435 -7.74 -3.03 -26.96
N ASN A 436 -8.70 -2.16 -27.27
CA ASN A 436 -10.07 -2.27 -26.76
C ASN A 436 -10.81 -3.45 -27.41
N LEU A 437 -11.61 -4.16 -26.61
CA LEU A 437 -12.51 -5.21 -27.10
C LEU A 437 -13.80 -4.61 -27.65
N ASN A 438 -14.17 -4.95 -28.89
CA ASN A 438 -15.38 -4.45 -29.54
C ASN A 438 -16.59 -5.39 -29.44
N VAL A 439 -16.49 -6.49 -28.67
CA VAL A 439 -17.59 -7.45 -28.52
C VAL A 439 -18.70 -6.83 -27.65
N GLN A 440 -19.80 -6.45 -28.29
CA GLN A 440 -21.02 -6.00 -27.60
C GLN A 440 -22.06 -7.12 -27.62
N LEU A 441 -22.13 -7.89 -26.53
CA LEU A 441 -23.29 -8.73 -26.25
C LEU A 441 -24.43 -7.84 -25.74
N THR A 442 -25.66 -8.12 -26.17
CA THR A 442 -26.86 -7.48 -25.60
C THR A 442 -27.00 -7.83 -24.11
N ASP A 443 -27.70 -7.00 -23.34
CA ASP A 443 -27.95 -7.27 -21.91
C ASP A 443 -28.58 -8.64 -21.66
N GLU A 444 -29.48 -9.07 -22.56
CA GLU A 444 -30.12 -10.38 -22.50
C GLU A 444 -29.10 -11.51 -22.72
N GLN A 445 -28.21 -11.38 -23.71
CA GLN A 445 -27.14 -12.35 -23.96
C GLN A 445 -26.11 -12.38 -22.82
N MET A 446 -25.77 -11.22 -22.24
CA MET A 446 -24.91 -11.13 -21.06
C MET A 446 -25.54 -11.78 -19.84
N ALA A 447 -26.83 -11.59 -19.61
CA ALA A 447 -27.56 -12.26 -18.55
C ALA A 447 -27.61 -13.78 -18.76
N ALA A 448 -27.85 -14.22 -19.99
CA ALA A 448 -27.83 -15.64 -20.35
C ALA A 448 -26.45 -16.27 -20.12
N LEU A 449 -25.36 -15.59 -20.51
CA LEU A 449 -23.99 -16.03 -20.26
C LEU A 449 -23.71 -16.13 -18.75
N ARG A 450 -24.09 -15.13 -17.96
CA ARG A 450 -23.92 -15.13 -16.49
C ARG A 450 -24.69 -16.25 -15.80
N ASN A 451 -25.86 -16.63 -16.33
CA ASN A 451 -26.65 -17.75 -15.83
C ASN A 451 -26.05 -19.11 -16.23
N ALA A 452 -25.48 -19.21 -17.43
CA ALA A 452 -24.93 -20.46 -17.95
C ALA A 452 -23.52 -20.76 -17.44
N VAL A 453 -22.67 -19.73 -17.32
CA VAL A 453 -21.24 -19.87 -17.02
C VAL A 453 -20.88 -18.97 -15.85
N ASN A 454 -20.66 -19.57 -14.68
CA ASN A 454 -20.12 -18.83 -13.54
C ASN A 454 -18.58 -18.71 -13.68
N PRO A 455 -18.03 -17.51 -13.93
CA PRO A 455 -16.59 -17.35 -14.13
C PRO A 455 -15.78 -17.72 -12.88
N LYS A 456 -16.37 -17.62 -11.68
CA LYS A 456 -15.76 -17.99 -10.39
C LYS A 456 -16.14 -19.41 -9.92
N GLY A 457 -16.71 -20.23 -10.78
CA GLY A 457 -17.07 -21.61 -10.46
C GLY A 457 -15.87 -22.46 -9.99
N THR A 458 -16.11 -23.59 -9.33
CA THR A 458 -15.03 -24.52 -8.99
C THR A 458 -14.43 -25.12 -10.26
N SER A 459 -13.11 -25.08 -10.40
CA SER A 459 -12.39 -25.67 -11.53
C SER A 459 -11.18 -26.44 -11.03
N LEU A 460 -10.97 -27.64 -11.59
CA LEU A 460 -9.77 -28.46 -11.35
C LEU A 460 -8.66 -28.17 -12.37
N SER A 461 -8.95 -27.36 -13.40
CA SER A 461 -8.04 -26.98 -14.48
C SER A 461 -7.79 -25.47 -14.50
N PHE A 462 -7.80 -24.83 -13.32
CA PHE A 462 -7.52 -23.40 -13.15
C PHE A 462 -8.37 -22.46 -14.02
N GLY A 463 -9.58 -22.89 -14.40
CA GLY A 463 -10.53 -22.12 -15.19
C GLY A 463 -10.54 -22.43 -16.69
N CYS A 464 -9.68 -23.33 -17.19
CA CYS A 464 -9.70 -23.74 -18.61
C CYS A 464 -11.05 -24.30 -19.05
N ASP A 465 -11.62 -25.18 -18.24
CA ASP A 465 -12.94 -25.79 -18.47
C ASP A 465 -14.05 -24.74 -18.58
N ILE A 466 -14.02 -23.74 -17.70
CA ILE A 466 -15.01 -22.66 -17.66
C ILE A 466 -14.81 -21.69 -18.83
N TYR A 467 -13.56 -21.42 -19.22
CA TYR A 467 -13.25 -20.66 -20.44
C TYR A 467 -13.79 -21.36 -21.69
N ILE A 468 -13.54 -22.66 -21.85
CA ILE A 468 -14.04 -23.42 -23.01
C ILE A 468 -15.59 -23.39 -23.02
N ALA A 469 -16.24 -23.54 -21.87
CA ALA A 469 -17.69 -23.42 -21.77
C ALA A 469 -18.20 -22.03 -22.17
N ALA A 470 -17.51 -20.96 -21.78
CA ALA A 470 -17.85 -19.59 -22.17
C ALA A 470 -17.73 -19.39 -23.69
N VAL A 471 -16.65 -19.89 -24.32
CA VAL A 471 -16.46 -19.81 -25.77
C VAL A 471 -17.57 -20.56 -26.50
N LEU A 472 -17.84 -21.82 -26.11
CA LEU A 472 -18.90 -22.63 -26.71
C LEU A 472 -20.29 -21.98 -26.57
N PHE A 473 -20.54 -21.27 -25.47
CA PHE A 473 -21.78 -20.51 -25.28
C PHE A 473 -21.84 -19.32 -26.23
N CYS A 474 -20.81 -18.48 -26.26
CA CYS A 474 -20.76 -17.27 -27.08
C CYS A 474 -20.80 -17.58 -28.58
N GLU A 475 -20.11 -18.62 -29.03
CA GLU A 475 -20.10 -19.03 -30.45
C GLU A 475 -21.51 -19.41 -30.96
N GLN A 476 -22.44 -19.83 -30.10
CA GLN A 476 -23.83 -20.08 -30.49
C GLN A 476 -24.59 -18.81 -30.89
N PHE A 477 -24.15 -17.64 -30.41
CA PHE A 477 -24.78 -16.35 -30.71
C PHE A 477 -24.09 -15.60 -31.85
N PHE A 478 -22.80 -15.84 -32.07
CA PHE A 478 -22.01 -15.19 -33.13
C PHE A 478 -21.98 -15.97 -34.46
N THR A 479 -22.63 -17.15 -34.53
CA THR A 479 -22.74 -17.97 -35.76
C THR A 479 -24.03 -17.75 -36.55
N LEU A 480 -24.75 -16.64 -36.33
CA LEU A 480 -25.93 -16.23 -37.12
C LEU A 480 -25.64 -15.08 -38.08
#